data_AF-A0A9D9DQV4-F1
#
_entry.id   AF-A0A9D9DQV4-F1
#
_cell.length_a   1.000
_cell.length_b   1.000
_cell.length_c   1.000
_cell.angle_alpha   90.00
_cell.angle_beta   90.00
_cell.angle_gamma   90.00
#
_symmetry.space_group_name_H-M   'P 1'
#
loop_
_entity.id
_entity.type
_entity.pdbx_description
1 polymer ?
#
loop_
_entity_poly.entity_id
_entity_poly.type
_entity_poly.pdbx_seq_one_letter_code
_entity_poly.pdbx_strand_id
1 'polypeptide(L)'
;MPEGLPTKKKAAFTLSEVLITLGIIGVVAAMTLPTVLNDIQDKQFKTAFKKQYSVIAQVVQKAYLEEGETPAPNKDWRQMPKYFCRMQKELNALKSGTICPDNIDDMSYEIGGWEGDTDWPSTGEYYWHKENEWFDKQGKPYFRNPAYSALAMLLPDGTLLQYICANQIFIDVNGYKKPNVIGRDIFYIIVNNNRITPTFLYESYGSNGSINGCSGSEYSVQITSRNYKQDCESGSGWGCSMLYLLD
;
A
#
# COMPACT_ATOMS: atom_id res chain seq x y z
N MET A 1 -46.52 -34.25 -64.75
CA MET A 1 -45.13 -33.98 -64.37
C MET A 1 -45.15 -32.77 -63.44
N PRO A 2 -44.85 -32.88 -62.14
CA PRO A 2 -44.64 -31.70 -61.31
C PRO A 2 -43.14 -31.39 -61.24
N GLU A 3 -42.78 -30.16 -61.63
CA GLU A 3 -41.44 -29.61 -61.47
C GLU A 3 -41.13 -29.40 -59.98
N GLY A 4 -40.00 -29.93 -59.51
CA GLY A 4 -39.56 -29.83 -58.12
C GLY A 4 -39.08 -28.42 -57.76
N LEU A 5 -39.62 -27.86 -56.67
CA LEU A 5 -39.19 -26.55 -56.14
C LEU A 5 -37.71 -26.55 -55.70
N PRO A 6 -36.95 -25.48 -55.98
CA PRO A 6 -35.54 -25.41 -55.61
C PRO A 6 -35.38 -25.26 -54.09
N THR A 7 -34.69 -26.23 -53.47
CA THR A 7 -34.36 -26.19 -52.04
C THR A 7 -33.23 -25.18 -51.79
N LYS A 8 -33.53 -24.12 -51.02
CA LYS A 8 -32.49 -23.19 -50.53
C LYS A 8 -31.50 -23.98 -49.68
N LYS A 9 -30.24 -24.11 -50.15
CA LYS A 9 -29.14 -24.67 -49.35
C LYS A 9 -28.99 -23.83 -48.07
N LYS A 10 -29.18 -24.45 -46.91
CA LYS A 10 -28.88 -23.83 -45.62
C LYS A 10 -27.36 -23.85 -45.44
N ALA A 11 -26.73 -22.68 -45.35
CA ALA A 11 -25.33 -22.58 -44.96
C ALA A 11 -25.19 -23.01 -43.50
N ALA A 12 -24.31 -23.96 -43.23
CA ALA A 12 -24.00 -24.45 -41.89
C ALA A 12 -22.48 -24.49 -41.75
N PHE A 13 -21.99 -24.11 -40.56
CA PHE A 13 -20.57 -24.16 -40.25
C PHE A 13 -20.07 -25.60 -40.23
N THR A 14 -18.89 -25.85 -40.79
CA THR A 14 -18.24 -27.16 -40.65
C THR A 14 -17.66 -27.29 -39.24
N LEU A 15 -17.54 -28.53 -38.73
CA LEU A 15 -16.87 -28.79 -37.45
C LEU A 15 -15.45 -28.20 -37.44
N SER A 16 -14.72 -28.34 -38.54
CA SER A 16 -13.37 -27.80 -38.71
C SER A 16 -13.33 -26.27 -38.61
N GLU A 17 -14.32 -25.57 -39.17
CA GLU A 17 -14.42 -24.11 -39.10
C GLU A 17 -14.68 -23.64 -37.65
N VAL A 18 -15.55 -24.33 -36.92
CA VAL A 18 -15.79 -24.03 -35.50
C VAL A 18 -14.54 -24.32 -34.64
N LEU A 19 -13.81 -25.42 -34.91
CA LEU A 19 -12.61 -25.76 -34.15
C LEU A 19 -11.46 -24.79 -34.40
N ILE A 20 -11.25 -24.36 -35.65
CA ILE A 20 -10.22 -23.36 -35.98
C ILE A 20 -10.56 -22.01 -35.35
N THR A 21 -11.82 -21.57 -35.43
CA THR A 21 -12.24 -20.29 -34.84
C THR A 21 -12.11 -20.30 -33.31
N LEU A 22 -12.55 -21.36 -32.64
CA LEU A 22 -12.34 -21.52 -31.19
C LEU A 22 -10.86 -21.63 -30.81
N GLY A 23 -10.06 -22.30 -31.63
CA GLY A 23 -8.61 -22.38 -31.44
C GLY A 23 -7.93 -21.01 -31.50
N ILE A 24 -8.27 -20.20 -32.51
CA ILE A 24 -7.74 -18.83 -32.66
C ILE A 24 -8.17 -17.94 -31.49
N ILE A 25 -9.47 -17.94 -31.16
CA ILE A 25 -9.99 -17.14 -30.03
C ILE A 25 -9.34 -17.57 -28.71
N GLY A 26 -9.14 -18.88 -28.51
CA GLY A 26 -8.50 -19.41 -27.32
C GLY A 26 -7.05 -18.93 -27.15
N VAL A 27 -6.26 -18.96 -28.22
CA VAL A 27 -4.86 -18.48 -28.20
C VAL A 27 -4.81 -16.97 -27.95
N VAL A 28 -5.62 -16.19 -28.66
CA VAL A 28 -5.66 -14.73 -28.51
C VAL A 28 -6.07 -14.37 -27.08
N ALA A 29 -7.15 -14.96 -26.57
CA ALA A 29 -7.64 -14.69 -25.22
C ALA A 29 -6.59 -15.06 -24.15
N ALA A 30 -5.88 -16.19 -24.30
CA ALA A 30 -4.83 -16.59 -23.37
C ALA A 30 -3.67 -15.58 -23.30
N MET A 31 -3.33 -14.93 -24.43
CA MET A 31 -2.28 -13.90 -24.46
C MET A 31 -2.75 -12.54 -23.93
N THR A 32 -4.02 -12.17 -24.13
CA THR A 32 -4.52 -10.84 -23.79
C THR A 32 -5.15 -10.74 -22.40
N LEU A 33 -5.77 -11.81 -21.89
CA LEU A 33 -6.50 -11.78 -20.61
C LEU A 33 -5.60 -11.41 -19.41
N PRO A 34 -4.38 -11.98 -19.25
CA PRO A 34 -3.53 -11.61 -18.12
C PRO A 34 -3.18 -10.12 -18.09
N THR A 35 -2.80 -9.54 -19.24
CA THR A 35 -2.46 -8.12 -19.36
C THR A 35 -3.65 -7.23 -19.02
N VAL A 36 -4.83 -7.51 -19.58
CA VAL A 36 -6.03 -6.72 -19.32
C VAL A 36 -6.45 -6.80 -17.84
N LEU A 37 -6.35 -7.98 -17.22
CA LEU A 37 -6.67 -8.15 -15.80
C LEU A 37 -5.71 -7.35 -14.90
N ASN A 38 -4.41 -7.38 -15.22
CA ASN A 38 -3.41 -6.58 -14.49
C ASN A 38 -3.71 -5.09 -14.61
N ASP A 39 -4.01 -4.58 -15.80
CA ASP A 39 -4.34 -3.17 -16.02
C ASP A 39 -5.59 -2.72 -15.26
N ILE A 40 -6.60 -3.61 -15.17
CA ILE A 40 -7.82 -3.35 -14.38
C ILE A 40 -7.48 -3.30 -12.89
N GLN A 41 -6.68 -4.25 -12.39
CA GLN A 41 -6.24 -4.28 -10.99
C GLN A 41 -5.44 -3.02 -10.63
N ASP A 42 -4.52 -2.59 -11.47
CA ASP A 42 -3.68 -1.42 -11.23
C ASP A 42 -4.52 -0.15 -11.14
N LYS A 43 -5.55 -0.01 -11.99
CA LYS A 43 -6.52 1.10 -11.89
C LYS A 43 -7.36 1.03 -10.63
N GLN A 44 -7.75 -0.18 -10.21
CA GLN A 44 -8.47 -0.39 -8.96
C GLN A 44 -7.62 0.00 -7.75
N PHE A 45 -6.34 -0.40 -7.72
CA PHE A 45 -5.42 -0.08 -6.64
C PHE A 45 -5.11 1.42 -6.59
N LYS A 46 -4.89 2.09 -7.73
CA LYS A 46 -4.76 3.56 -7.77
C LYS A 46 -5.99 4.25 -7.15
N THR A 47 -7.19 3.78 -7.48
CA THR A 47 -8.44 4.33 -6.96
C THR A 47 -8.60 4.04 -5.46
N ALA A 48 -8.29 2.82 -5.03
CA ALA A 48 -8.30 2.43 -3.63
C ALA A 48 -7.31 3.26 -2.82
N PHE A 49 -6.10 3.48 -3.32
CA PHE A 49 -5.09 4.32 -2.65
C PHE A 49 -5.56 5.75 -2.47
N LYS A 50 -6.13 6.41 -3.50
CA LYS A 50 -6.69 7.77 -3.38
C LYS A 50 -7.75 7.86 -2.27
N LYS A 51 -8.60 6.83 -2.18
CA LYS A 51 -9.61 6.72 -1.13
C LYS A 51 -8.95 6.55 0.24
N GLN A 52 -8.00 5.61 0.39
CA GLN A 52 -7.31 5.37 1.65
C GLN A 52 -6.55 6.60 2.13
N TYR A 53 -5.82 7.27 1.23
CA TYR A 53 -5.15 8.53 1.52
C TYR A 53 -6.12 9.55 2.14
N SER A 54 -7.29 9.71 1.55
CA SER A 54 -8.28 10.70 2.02
C SER A 54 -8.83 10.34 3.40
N VAL A 55 -9.12 9.06 3.65
CA VAL A 55 -9.62 8.58 4.96
C VAL A 55 -8.54 8.69 6.02
N ILE A 56 -7.33 8.21 5.74
CA ILE A 56 -6.20 8.22 6.66
C ILE A 56 -5.78 9.65 6.97
N ALA A 57 -5.75 10.55 5.98
CA ALA A 57 -5.44 11.96 6.20
C ALA A 57 -6.41 12.62 7.19
N GLN A 58 -7.71 12.32 7.10
CA GLN A 58 -8.72 12.83 8.04
C GLN A 58 -8.51 12.24 9.45
N VAL A 59 -8.24 10.94 9.55
CA VAL A 59 -8.00 10.29 10.84
C VAL A 59 -6.72 10.77 11.50
N VAL A 60 -5.63 10.89 10.73
CA VAL A 60 -4.37 11.49 11.16
C VAL A 60 -4.66 12.88 11.72
N GLN A 61 -5.30 13.76 10.94
CA GLN A 61 -5.67 15.10 11.39
C GLN A 61 -6.45 15.08 12.71
N LYS A 62 -7.44 14.21 12.84
CA LYS A 62 -8.24 14.08 14.08
C LYS A 62 -7.38 13.64 15.27
N ALA A 63 -6.55 12.61 15.08
CA ALA A 63 -5.69 12.06 16.13
C ALA A 63 -4.69 13.10 16.67
N TYR A 64 -4.17 13.99 15.81
CA TYR A 64 -3.26 15.06 16.24
C TYR A 64 -3.99 16.27 16.88
N LEU A 65 -5.18 16.64 16.37
CA LEU A 65 -5.95 17.77 16.94
C LEU A 65 -6.45 17.50 18.37
N GLU A 66 -6.76 16.25 18.71
CA GLU A 66 -7.24 15.86 20.04
C GLU A 66 -6.17 16.02 21.14
N GLU A 67 -4.89 15.88 20.80
CA GLU A 67 -3.78 16.03 21.75
C GLU A 67 -3.43 17.52 22.01
N GLY A 68 -4.01 18.46 21.25
CA GLY A 68 -3.61 19.88 21.30
C GLY A 68 -2.17 20.12 20.80
N GLU A 69 -1.50 19.08 20.33
CA GLU A 69 -0.21 19.16 19.66
C GLU A 69 -0.45 19.60 18.21
N THR A 70 0.33 20.57 17.72
CA THR A 70 0.49 20.71 16.26
C THR A 70 0.87 19.34 15.71
N PRO A 71 0.47 18.94 14.47
CA PRO A 71 0.83 17.66 13.87
C PRO A 71 2.34 17.59 13.62
N ALA A 72 3.11 17.57 14.69
CA ALA A 72 4.51 17.33 14.77
C ALA A 72 4.64 15.81 14.73
N PRO A 73 5.16 15.14 13.67
CA PRO A 73 5.80 13.87 13.84
C PRO A 73 6.81 14.03 14.97
N ASN A 74 6.34 13.51 16.08
CA ASN A 74 6.97 13.20 17.31
C ASN A 74 8.47 13.07 17.02
N LYS A 75 9.26 14.06 17.45
CA LYS A 75 10.70 13.87 17.58
C LYS A 75 10.98 12.65 18.47
N ASP A 76 10.01 12.29 19.30
CA ASP A 76 10.02 11.09 20.14
C ASP A 76 9.19 9.95 19.54
N TRP A 77 9.89 8.99 18.95
CA TRP A 77 9.34 7.73 18.43
C TRP A 77 8.53 6.95 19.49
N ARG A 78 8.77 7.18 20.79
CA ARG A 78 8.04 6.53 21.90
C ARG A 78 6.54 6.87 21.93
N GLN A 79 6.12 7.96 21.29
CA GLN A 79 4.70 8.35 21.24
C GLN A 79 3.95 7.68 20.07
N MET A 80 4.66 7.04 19.12
CA MET A 80 4.03 6.38 17.96
C MET A 80 2.92 5.39 18.31
N PRO A 81 3.02 4.52 19.34
CA PRO A 81 1.98 3.53 19.58
C PRO A 81 0.70 4.20 20.11
N LYS A 82 0.80 5.35 20.80
CA LYS A 82 -0.37 6.16 21.21
C LYS A 82 -1.18 6.60 19.98
N TYR A 83 -0.51 7.25 19.03
CA TYR A 83 -1.12 7.69 17.78
C TYR A 83 -1.66 6.53 16.95
N PHE A 84 -0.89 5.45 16.85
CA PHE A 84 -1.30 4.23 16.18
C PHE A 84 -2.59 3.65 16.78
N CYS A 85 -2.70 3.57 18.11
CA CYS A 85 -3.89 3.09 18.79
C CYS A 85 -5.11 4.01 18.62
N ARG A 86 -4.92 5.34 18.58
CA ARG A 86 -6.00 6.28 18.22
C ARG A 86 -6.49 6.03 16.79
N MET A 87 -5.56 5.92 15.85
CA MET A 87 -5.88 5.60 14.46
C MET A 87 -6.60 4.26 14.32
N GLN A 88 -6.16 3.24 15.08
CA GLN A 88 -6.79 1.92 15.10
C GLN A 88 -8.28 2.01 15.47
N LYS A 89 -8.59 2.80 16.50
CA LYS A 89 -9.96 3.04 16.97
C LYS A 89 -10.79 3.79 15.92
N GLU A 90 -10.26 4.87 15.37
CA GLU A 90 -10.96 5.71 14.38
C GLU A 90 -11.19 4.97 13.05
N LEU A 91 -10.24 4.14 12.63
CA LEU A 91 -10.34 3.35 11.40
C LEU A 91 -11.11 2.04 11.59
N ASN A 92 -11.56 1.72 12.81
CA ASN A 92 -12.20 0.45 13.16
C ASN A 92 -11.40 -0.76 12.66
N ALA A 93 -10.08 -0.75 12.90
CA ALA A 93 -9.22 -1.83 12.42
C ALA A 93 -9.71 -3.19 12.95
N LEU A 94 -9.74 -4.19 12.07
CA LEU A 94 -10.18 -5.54 12.43
C LEU A 94 -9.16 -6.21 13.34
N LYS A 95 -7.88 -5.99 13.04
CA LYS A 95 -6.74 -6.71 13.58
C LYS A 95 -5.55 -5.77 13.69
N SER A 96 -4.72 -5.97 14.71
CA SER A 96 -3.58 -5.11 15.01
C SER A 96 -2.42 -5.89 15.58
N GLY A 97 -1.21 -5.53 15.15
CA GLY A 97 0.04 -6.08 15.68
C GLY A 97 0.37 -5.53 17.06
N THR A 98 -0.29 -4.44 17.47
CA THR A 98 -0.06 -3.76 18.76
C THR A 98 -1.28 -3.91 19.65
N ILE A 99 -1.06 -4.22 20.93
CA ILE A 99 -2.08 -4.24 21.96
C ILE A 99 -2.36 -2.80 22.37
N CYS A 100 -3.58 -2.34 22.11
CA CYS A 100 -4.04 -1.02 22.47
C CYS A 100 -4.96 -1.09 23.69
N PRO A 101 -4.66 -0.37 24.79
CA PRO A 101 -5.54 -0.32 25.95
C PRO A 101 -6.84 0.43 25.64
N ASP A 102 -7.89 0.18 26.44
CA ASP A 102 -9.18 0.87 26.30
C ASP A 102 -9.06 2.39 26.48
N ASN A 103 -8.22 2.80 27.43
CA ASN A 103 -7.82 4.19 27.65
C ASN A 103 -6.41 4.41 27.09
N ILE A 104 -6.35 5.11 25.96
CA ILE A 104 -5.09 5.36 25.23
C ILE A 104 -4.15 6.28 26.01
N ASP A 105 -4.67 7.11 26.92
CA ASP A 105 -3.85 7.99 27.75
C ASP A 105 -3.09 7.23 28.86
N ASP A 106 -3.43 5.96 29.10
CA ASP A 106 -2.68 5.09 30.02
C ASP A 106 -1.42 4.49 29.35
N MET A 107 -1.21 4.72 28.05
CA MET A 107 0.04 4.33 27.38
C MET A 107 1.20 5.21 27.86
N SER A 108 2.12 4.61 28.61
CA SER A 108 3.29 5.33 29.11
C SER A 108 4.32 5.60 28.00
N TYR A 109 4.95 6.77 28.06
CA TYR A 109 6.04 7.17 27.16
C TYR A 109 7.35 6.40 27.36
N GLU A 110 7.40 5.46 28.32
CA GLU A 110 8.58 4.62 28.60
C GLU A 110 8.62 3.33 27.78
N ILE A 111 7.70 3.14 26.82
CA ILE A 111 7.79 2.08 25.82
C ILE A 111 9.00 2.38 24.91
N GLY A 112 10.20 1.95 25.35
CA GLY A 112 11.44 2.00 24.59
C GLY A 112 12.64 2.59 25.33
N GLY A 113 13.27 1.77 26.18
CA GLY A 113 14.71 1.86 26.42
C GLY A 113 15.50 1.59 25.12
N TRP A 114 16.75 2.02 25.06
CA TRP A 114 17.60 1.91 23.87
C TRP A 114 17.76 0.45 23.39
N GLU A 115 17.83 0.28 22.06
CA GLU A 115 18.14 -0.93 21.27
C GLU A 115 18.36 -2.22 22.09
N GLY A 116 17.27 -2.91 22.44
CA GLY A 116 17.35 -4.24 23.08
C GLY A 116 16.11 -4.65 23.85
N ASP A 117 15.41 -3.70 24.48
CA ASP A 117 14.18 -3.99 25.23
C ASP A 117 12.95 -3.85 24.32
N THR A 118 12.36 -5.00 23.99
CA THR A 118 11.30 -5.20 22.99
C THR A 118 9.91 -5.31 23.60
N ASP A 119 9.65 -4.66 24.74
CA ASP A 119 8.31 -4.63 25.33
C ASP A 119 7.43 -3.54 24.70
N TRP A 120 7.46 -3.42 23.37
CA TRP A 120 6.33 -2.81 22.67
C TRP A 120 5.16 -3.78 22.80
N PRO A 121 3.98 -3.31 23.25
CA PRO A 121 2.84 -4.19 23.51
C PRO A 121 2.39 -4.80 22.18
N SER A 122 2.93 -5.96 21.83
CA SER A 122 2.72 -6.63 20.55
C SER A 122 1.82 -7.84 20.76
N THR A 123 0.88 -8.05 19.84
CA THR A 123 0.01 -9.23 19.85
C THR A 123 0.75 -10.48 19.36
N GLY A 124 1.85 -10.32 18.62
CA GLY A 124 2.50 -11.45 17.97
C GLY A 124 1.81 -11.91 16.67
N GLU A 125 0.71 -11.30 16.25
CA GLU A 125 -0.19 -11.89 15.24
C GLU A 125 -0.23 -11.14 13.90
N TYR A 126 0.04 -9.83 13.87
CA TYR A 126 -0.06 -9.01 12.65
C TYR A 126 1.20 -8.19 12.44
N TYR A 127 1.78 -8.35 11.27
CA TYR A 127 3.01 -7.69 10.87
C TYR A 127 2.91 -7.28 9.41
N TRP A 128 3.76 -6.33 9.01
CA TRP A 128 4.01 -6.09 7.60
C TRP A 128 4.64 -7.30 6.91
N HIS A 129 4.53 -7.33 5.59
CA HIS A 129 5.09 -8.36 4.70
C HIS A 129 6.49 -8.82 5.13
N LYS A 130 6.77 -10.13 5.02
CA LYS A 130 8.10 -10.67 5.38
C LYS A 130 9.13 -10.35 4.31
N GLU A 131 10.40 -10.62 4.63
CA GLU A 131 11.51 -10.54 3.66
C GLU A 131 11.19 -11.29 2.37
N ASN A 132 11.51 -10.66 1.23
CA ASN A 132 11.34 -11.24 -0.10
C ASN A 132 9.88 -11.58 -0.48
N GLU A 133 8.89 -11.06 0.25
CA GLU A 133 7.47 -11.20 -0.07
C GLU A 133 6.87 -9.98 -0.78
N TRP A 134 7.67 -8.94 -0.99
CA TRP A 134 7.30 -7.73 -1.69
C TRP A 134 8.48 -7.22 -2.52
N PHE A 135 8.15 -6.51 -3.59
CA PHE A 135 9.09 -6.18 -4.65
C PHE A 135 9.02 -4.69 -4.96
N ASP A 136 10.13 -4.14 -5.43
CA ASP A 136 10.07 -2.87 -6.14
C ASP A 136 9.37 -3.04 -7.49
N LYS A 137 9.13 -1.92 -8.17
CA LYS A 137 8.46 -1.93 -9.47
C LYS A 137 9.25 -2.63 -10.59
N GLN A 138 10.54 -2.88 -10.40
CA GLN A 138 11.40 -3.64 -11.32
C GLN A 138 11.37 -5.14 -11.03
N GLY A 139 10.68 -5.57 -9.96
CA GLY A 139 10.64 -6.97 -9.53
C GLY A 139 11.84 -7.38 -8.68
N LYS A 140 12.67 -6.44 -8.20
CA LYS A 140 13.72 -6.75 -7.22
C LYS A 140 13.06 -7.01 -5.86
N PRO A 141 13.41 -8.10 -5.16
CA PRO A 141 12.95 -8.32 -3.80
C PRO A 141 13.36 -7.14 -2.91
N TYR A 142 12.42 -6.67 -2.10
CA TYR A 142 12.66 -5.62 -1.12
C TYR A 142 12.92 -6.28 0.24
N PHE A 143 14.18 -6.28 0.67
CA PHE A 143 14.58 -6.91 1.94
C PHE A 143 14.12 -6.07 3.14
N ARG A 144 13.71 -6.75 4.23
CA ARG A 144 13.18 -6.09 5.42
C ARG A 144 14.15 -5.05 5.98
N ASN A 145 13.57 -3.92 6.37
CA ASN A 145 13.73 -3.47 7.75
C ASN A 145 12.43 -2.77 8.21
N PRO A 146 11.44 -3.54 8.71
CA PRO A 146 10.26 -2.97 9.33
C PRO A 146 10.63 -2.62 10.76
N ALA A 147 11.35 -1.51 10.92
CA ALA A 147 11.32 -0.80 12.19
C ALA A 147 9.84 -0.70 12.60
N TYR A 148 9.54 -1.09 13.84
CA TYR A 148 8.17 -1.09 14.37
C TYR A 148 7.19 -2.02 13.62
N SER A 149 7.62 -3.22 13.22
CA SER A 149 6.77 -4.22 12.54
C SER A 149 5.41 -4.52 13.21
N ALA A 150 5.33 -4.39 14.54
CA ALA A 150 4.10 -4.57 15.31
C ALA A 150 3.11 -3.40 15.18
N LEU A 151 3.55 -2.21 14.75
CA LEU A 151 2.67 -1.08 14.41
C LEU A 151 2.04 -1.27 13.03
N ALA A 152 1.44 -2.44 12.83
CA ALA A 152 0.70 -2.82 11.64
C ALA A 152 -0.76 -3.12 11.99
N MET A 153 -1.70 -2.66 11.17
CA MET A 153 -3.13 -2.94 11.36
C MET A 153 -3.81 -3.29 10.03
N LEU A 154 -4.79 -4.19 10.10
CA LEU A 154 -5.62 -4.57 8.96
C LEU A 154 -7.00 -3.91 9.09
N LEU A 155 -7.38 -3.14 8.08
CA LEU A 155 -8.66 -2.43 8.02
C LEU A 155 -9.79 -3.32 7.49
N PRO A 156 -11.07 -2.95 7.72
CA PRO A 156 -12.23 -3.71 7.26
C PRO A 156 -12.32 -3.94 5.75
N ASP A 157 -11.75 -3.05 4.95
CA ASP A 157 -11.72 -3.18 3.50
C ASP A 157 -10.55 -4.00 2.96
N GLY A 158 -9.72 -4.56 3.86
CA GLY A 158 -8.56 -5.37 3.52
C GLY A 158 -7.27 -4.57 3.36
N THR A 159 -7.28 -3.25 3.55
CA THR A 159 -6.07 -2.42 3.55
C THR A 159 -5.17 -2.77 4.74
N LEU A 160 -3.88 -2.97 4.52
CA LEU A 160 -2.87 -3.13 5.57
C LEU A 160 -2.10 -1.82 5.73
N LEU A 161 -2.07 -1.29 6.95
CA LEU A 161 -1.32 -0.07 7.29
C LEU A 161 -0.15 -0.43 8.21
N GLN A 162 0.98 0.26 8.04
CA GLN A 162 2.10 0.13 8.96
C GLN A 162 2.82 1.46 9.19
N TYR A 163 3.13 1.79 10.43
CA TYR A 163 4.13 2.81 10.73
C TYR A 163 5.54 2.23 10.56
N ILE A 164 6.34 2.81 9.66
CA ILE A 164 7.72 2.37 9.38
C ILE A 164 8.76 3.29 10.03
N CYS A 165 8.35 4.53 10.34
CA CYS A 165 9.14 5.56 11.00
C CYS A 165 8.19 6.43 11.82
N ALA A 166 8.73 7.30 12.68
CA ALA A 166 7.97 8.30 13.43
C ALA A 166 6.98 9.12 12.58
N ASN A 167 7.25 9.27 11.28
CA ASN A 167 6.50 10.13 10.38
C ASN A 167 6.13 9.50 9.03
N GLN A 168 6.35 8.19 8.85
CA GLN A 168 6.04 7.49 7.60
C GLN A 168 5.05 6.36 7.87
N ILE A 169 3.98 6.32 7.08
CA ILE A 169 2.98 5.26 7.11
C ILE A 169 2.96 4.61 5.73
N PHE A 170 3.15 3.30 5.69
CA PHE A 170 2.93 2.48 4.52
C PHE A 170 1.49 2.02 4.45
N ILE A 171 0.98 1.97 3.23
CA ILE A 171 -0.40 1.64 2.89
C ILE A 171 -0.35 0.57 1.81
N ASP A 172 -0.76 -0.64 2.15
CA ASP A 172 -1.05 -1.67 1.17
C ASP A 172 -2.57 -1.76 0.97
N VAL A 173 -3.03 -1.43 -0.24
CA VAL A 173 -4.47 -1.31 -0.54
C VAL A 173 -5.17 -2.66 -0.77
N ASN A 174 -4.41 -3.76 -0.84
CA ASN A 174 -4.97 -5.10 -1.03
C ASN A 174 -4.61 -6.08 0.11
N GLY A 175 -3.81 -5.62 1.08
CA GLY A 175 -3.49 -6.34 2.29
C GLY A 175 -2.42 -7.38 2.04
N TYR A 176 -2.65 -8.63 2.45
CA TYR A 176 -1.67 -9.72 2.26
C TYR A 176 -1.77 -10.42 0.88
N LYS A 177 -2.47 -9.83 -0.09
CA LYS A 177 -2.72 -10.46 -1.40
C LYS A 177 -1.53 -10.24 -2.33
N LYS A 178 -0.90 -11.34 -2.73
CA LYS A 178 0.25 -11.31 -3.64
C LYS A 178 -0.14 -11.00 -5.10
N PRO A 179 0.78 -10.48 -5.92
CA PRO A 179 2.13 -10.03 -5.54
C PRO A 179 2.11 -8.60 -4.98
N ASN A 180 2.81 -8.39 -3.87
CA ASN A 180 2.97 -7.08 -3.25
C ASN A 180 4.08 -6.30 -3.99
N VAL A 181 3.74 -5.18 -4.61
CA VAL A 181 4.64 -4.39 -5.46
C VAL A 181 4.52 -2.91 -5.12
N ILE A 182 5.66 -2.30 -4.81
CA ILE A 182 5.76 -0.85 -4.52
C ILE A 182 5.28 -0.05 -5.73
N GLY A 183 4.37 0.90 -5.47
CA GLY A 183 3.76 1.75 -6.49
C GLY A 183 2.66 1.07 -7.31
N ARG A 184 2.31 -0.18 -6.99
CA ARG A 184 1.15 -0.90 -7.55
C ARG A 184 0.06 -1.07 -6.51
N ASP A 185 0.36 -1.72 -5.40
CA ASP A 185 -0.53 -1.91 -4.25
C ASP A 185 0.05 -1.37 -2.93
N ILE A 186 1.38 -1.27 -2.82
CA ILE A 186 2.07 -0.63 -1.69
C ILE A 186 2.40 0.83 -2.01
N PHE A 187 2.01 1.72 -1.09
CA PHE A 187 2.22 3.16 -1.15
C PHE A 187 2.69 3.69 0.21
N TYR A 188 3.09 4.95 0.27
CA TYR A 188 3.45 5.61 1.52
C TYR A 188 2.82 6.99 1.63
N ILE A 189 2.69 7.47 2.87
CA ILE A 189 2.41 8.87 3.20
C ILE A 189 3.39 9.32 4.29
N ILE A 190 3.68 10.62 4.30
CA ILE A 190 4.49 11.29 5.31
C ILE A 190 3.61 12.22 6.11
N VAL A 191 3.51 12.01 7.41
CA VAL A 191 2.90 12.98 8.32
C VAL A 191 3.97 14.00 8.69
N ASN A 192 3.75 15.30 8.44
CA ASN A 192 4.80 16.32 8.56
C ASN A 192 4.48 17.39 9.60
N ASN A 193 5.52 17.94 10.26
CA ASN A 193 5.46 18.82 11.44
C ASN A 193 4.63 20.09 11.28
N ASN A 194 4.58 20.57 10.05
CA ASN A 194 4.02 21.87 9.76
C ASN A 194 2.70 21.76 9.01
N ARG A 195 2.18 20.54 8.79
CA ARG A 195 1.03 20.30 7.92
C ARG A 195 0.06 19.31 8.53
N ILE A 196 -1.19 19.72 8.54
CA ILE A 196 -2.32 18.90 8.97
C ILE A 196 -2.56 17.75 7.98
N THR A 197 -2.21 17.94 6.71
CA THR A 197 -2.40 16.96 5.66
C THR A 197 -1.10 16.19 5.39
N PRO A 198 -1.13 14.84 5.35
CA PRO A 198 0.02 14.04 4.95
C PRO A 198 0.53 14.40 3.55
N THR A 199 1.84 14.34 3.39
CA THR A 199 2.59 14.67 2.18
C THR A 199 3.41 13.48 1.66
N PHE A 200 4.18 13.68 0.59
CA PHE A 200 5.06 12.66 0.02
C PHE A 200 6.53 13.07 -0.02
N LEU A 201 6.82 14.32 0.31
CA LEU A 201 8.16 14.91 0.21
C LEU A 201 8.63 15.37 1.57
N TYR A 202 9.90 15.11 1.87
CA TYR A 202 10.58 15.65 3.03
C TYR A 202 10.97 17.12 2.83
N GLU A 203 10.84 17.92 3.89
CA GLU A 203 11.30 19.33 3.89
C GLU A 203 12.78 19.47 4.34
N SER A 204 13.41 18.42 4.90
CA SER A 204 14.82 18.44 5.36
C SER A 204 15.65 17.30 4.76
N TYR A 205 16.86 17.64 4.28
CA TYR A 205 17.80 16.72 3.63
C TYR A 205 18.66 15.96 4.67
N GLY A 206 18.64 14.62 4.62
CA GLY A 206 19.44 13.69 5.45
C GLY A 206 18.96 12.24 5.30
N SER A 207 19.69 11.24 5.82
CA SER A 207 19.32 9.81 5.73
C SER A 207 17.95 9.49 6.36
N ASN A 208 17.52 10.26 7.36
CA ASN A 208 16.20 10.18 7.98
C ASN A 208 15.06 10.77 7.10
N GLY A 209 15.41 11.42 5.98
CA GLY A 209 14.46 11.97 5.01
C GLY A 209 14.27 11.09 3.76
N SER A 210 14.77 9.85 3.78
CA SER A 210 14.51 8.88 2.72
C SER A 210 13.30 8.01 3.09
N ILE A 211 12.52 7.58 2.09
CA ILE A 211 11.52 6.54 2.28
C ILE A 211 12.23 5.28 2.73
N ASN A 212 11.72 4.62 3.77
CA ASN A 212 12.40 3.49 4.42
C ASN A 212 13.78 3.84 5.03
N GLY A 213 14.02 5.12 5.38
CA GLY A 213 15.32 5.65 5.81
C GLY A 213 15.69 5.43 7.28
N CYS A 214 14.71 5.34 8.20
CA CYS A 214 14.97 5.12 9.64
C CYS A 214 15.58 3.75 9.97
N SER A 215 15.76 2.96 8.92
CA SER A 215 16.14 1.57 8.93
C SER A 215 17.62 1.38 8.52
N GLY A 216 18.34 2.45 8.16
CA GLY A 216 19.75 2.41 7.74
C GLY A 216 20.04 1.52 6.53
N SER A 217 19.05 1.26 5.67
CA SER A 217 19.14 0.23 4.62
C SER A 217 19.57 0.76 3.24
N GLU A 218 20.19 -0.13 2.45
CA GLU A 218 20.51 0.07 1.02
C GLU A 218 19.25 0.29 0.16
N TYR A 219 18.07 0.03 0.72
CA TYR A 219 16.78 0.17 0.06
C TYR A 219 16.13 1.52 0.32
N SER A 220 16.73 2.41 1.12
CA SER A 220 16.17 3.74 1.33
C SER A 220 16.20 4.57 0.05
N VAL A 221 15.07 5.18 -0.33
CA VAL A 221 14.94 5.94 -1.57
C VAL A 221 14.58 7.39 -1.27
N GLN A 222 15.31 8.33 -1.88
CA GLN A 222 14.98 9.75 -1.82
C GLN A 222 14.00 10.13 -2.93
N ILE A 223 12.78 10.47 -2.54
CA ILE A 223 11.76 11.00 -3.44
C ILE A 223 11.68 12.52 -3.29
N THR A 224 11.73 13.21 -4.42
CA THR A 224 11.72 14.67 -4.56
C THR A 224 10.69 15.09 -5.61
N SER A 225 10.34 16.37 -5.65
CA SER A 225 9.48 16.93 -6.70
C SER A 225 10.04 16.79 -8.12
N ARG A 226 11.34 16.47 -8.27
CA ARG A 226 12.00 16.34 -9.57
C ARG A 226 12.09 14.91 -10.07
N ASN A 227 12.12 13.91 -9.18
CA ASN A 227 12.37 12.51 -9.56
C ASN A 227 11.18 11.56 -9.34
N TYR A 228 10.11 11.97 -8.63
CA TYR A 228 9.01 11.07 -8.30
C TYR A 228 8.35 10.42 -9.53
N LYS A 229 8.25 11.13 -10.66
CA LYS A 229 7.72 10.57 -11.92
C LYS A 229 8.62 9.46 -12.47
N GLN A 230 9.91 9.76 -12.58
CA GLN A 230 10.91 8.81 -13.06
C GLN A 230 10.99 7.57 -12.17
N ASP A 231 10.94 7.76 -10.86
CA ASP A 231 10.92 6.65 -9.90
C ASP A 231 9.65 5.81 -10.03
N CYS A 232 8.47 6.45 -10.21
CA CYS A 232 7.25 5.70 -10.46
C CYS A 232 7.28 4.92 -11.78
N GLU A 233 7.93 5.42 -12.83
CA GLU A 233 7.92 4.77 -14.14
C GLU A 233 8.99 3.68 -14.27
N SER A 234 10.17 3.91 -13.69
CA SER A 234 11.39 3.15 -13.98
C SER A 234 12.28 2.86 -12.78
N GLY A 235 11.94 3.39 -11.61
CA GLY A 235 12.66 3.17 -10.35
C GLY A 235 11.80 2.41 -9.34
N SER A 236 12.10 2.55 -8.05
CA SER A 236 11.56 1.70 -7.00
C SER A 236 10.02 1.60 -6.95
N GLY A 237 9.33 2.64 -7.44
CA GLY A 237 7.87 2.73 -7.45
C GLY A 237 7.31 3.63 -6.34
N TRP A 238 8.12 4.05 -5.37
CA TRP A 238 7.67 4.90 -4.27
C TRP A 238 7.05 6.21 -4.77
N GLY A 239 7.63 6.79 -5.82
CA GLY A 239 7.14 8.00 -6.47
C GLY A 239 5.69 7.90 -6.99
N CYS A 240 5.15 6.69 -7.17
CA CYS A 240 3.75 6.50 -7.55
C CYS A 240 2.77 7.01 -6.49
N SER A 241 3.14 6.99 -5.21
CA SER A 241 2.32 7.52 -4.12
C SER A 241 2.02 9.01 -4.33
N MET A 242 3.03 9.78 -4.77
CA MET A 242 2.87 11.19 -5.11
C MET A 242 2.19 11.37 -6.48
N LEU A 243 2.64 10.64 -7.51
CA LEU A 243 2.11 10.76 -8.86
C LEU A 243 0.61 10.52 -8.91
N TYR A 244 0.14 9.48 -8.24
CA TYR A 244 -1.26 9.09 -8.31
C TYR A 244 -2.21 10.10 -7.72
N LEU A 245 -1.79 10.93 -6.76
CA LEU A 245 -2.65 11.96 -6.18
C LEU A 245 -2.58 13.30 -6.93
N LEU A 246 -1.54 13.52 -7.73
CA LEU A 246 -1.38 14.72 -8.55
C LEU A 246 -2.00 14.56 -9.95
N ASP A 247 -2.14 13.32 -10.44
CA ASP A 247 -2.84 12.95 -11.68
C ASP A 247 -4.35 12.75 -11.48
#